data_AF-A0A2V6FNC8-F1
#
_entry.id   AF-A0A2V6FNC8-F1
#
_cell.length_a   1.000
_cell.length_b   1.000
_cell.length_c   1.000
_cell.angle_alpha   90.00
_cell.angle_beta   90.00
_cell.angle_gamma   90.00
#
_symmetry.space_group_name_H-M   'P 1'
#
loop_
_entity.id
_entity.type
_entity.pdbx_description
1 polymer ?
#
loop_
_entity_poly.entity_id
_entity_poly.type
_entity_poly.pdbx_seq_one_letter_code
_entity_poly.pdbx_strand_id
1 'polypeptide(L)' 'MPAVIFDSIRKLALALLFASTALIVSCASDKQQARLVDDPEDRSASTIPWNKQEKWEVGGQFAGMTDRR' A
#
# COMPACT_ATOMS: atom_id res chain seq x y z
N MET A 1 -19.66 9.99 -46.44
CA MET A 1 -19.60 8.76 -45.62
C MET A 1 -18.37 8.61 -44.70
N PRO A 2 -17.35 9.50 -44.61
CA PRO A 2 -16.24 9.29 -43.65
C PRO A 2 -16.54 9.78 -42.22
N ALA A 3 -17.34 10.84 -42.05
CA ALA A 3 -17.59 11.46 -40.74
C ALA A 3 -18.20 10.50 -39.70
N VAL A 4 -19.11 9.62 -40.13
CA VAL A 4 -19.80 8.65 -39.26
C VAL A 4 -18.83 7.59 -38.72
N ILE A 5 -17.81 7.23 -39.50
CA ILE A 5 -16.78 6.26 -39.11
C ILE A 5 -15.86 6.88 -38.05
N PHE A 6 -15.43 8.12 -38.26
CA PHE A 6 -14.60 8.84 -37.28
C PHE A 6 -15.31 9.08 -35.94
N ASP A 7 -16.60 9.38 -35.94
CA ASP A 7 -17.38 9.54 -34.70
C ASP A 7 -17.56 8.21 -33.96
N SER A 8 -17.74 7.11 -34.68
CA SER A 8 -17.88 5.78 -34.08
C SER A 8 -16.56 5.32 -33.45
N ILE A 9 -15.43 5.56 -34.12
CA ILE A 9 -14.09 5.26 -33.58
C ILE A 9 -13.80 6.10 -32.33
N ARG A 10 -14.18 7.38 -32.30
CA ARG A 10 -14.03 8.23 -31.11
C ARG A 10 -14.83 7.72 -29.93
N LYS A 11 -16.09 7.34 -30.15
CA LYS A 11 -16.95 6.76 -29.10
C LYS A 11 -16.38 5.44 -28.57
N LEU A 12 -15.89 4.59 -29.46
CA LEU A 12 -15.24 3.33 -29.08
C LEU A 12 -13.97 3.57 -28.26
N ALA A 13 -13.12 4.51 -28.69
CA ALA A 13 -11.90 4.87 -27.97
C ALA A 13 -12.19 5.43 -26.58
N LEU A 14 -13.21 6.29 -26.45
CA LEU A 14 -13.70 6.79 -25.16
C LEU A 14 -14.19 5.66 -24.26
N ALA A 15 -15.00 4.73 -24.77
CA ALA A 15 -15.48 3.59 -24.01
C ALA A 15 -14.32 2.70 -23.52
N LEU A 16 -13.33 2.44 -24.38
CA LEU A 16 -12.12 1.68 -24.02
C LEU A 16 -11.28 2.40 -22.95
N LEU A 17 -11.15 3.72 -23.04
CA LEU A 17 -10.44 4.53 -22.05
C LEU A 17 -11.13 4.48 -20.68
N PHE A 18 -12.46 4.57 -20.64
CA PHE A 18 -13.21 4.44 -19.39
C PHE A 18 -13.10 3.04 -18.80
N ALA A 19 -13.18 2.00 -19.62
CA ALA A 19 -13.03 0.63 -19.15
C ALA A 19 -11.63 0.37 -18.58
N SER A 20 -10.57 0.83 -19.26
CA SER A 20 -9.19 0.62 -18.81
C SER A 20 -8.89 1.37 -17.52
N THR A 21 -9.34 2.62 -17.41
CA THR A 21 -9.18 3.41 -16.17
C THR A 21 -9.94 2.79 -15.00
N ALA A 22 -11.16 2.28 -15.21
CA ALA A 22 -11.91 1.58 -14.17
C ALA A 22 -11.18 0.33 -13.65
N LEU A 23 -10.59 -0.47 -14.56
CA LEU A 23 -9.81 -1.65 -14.17
C LEU A 23 -8.55 -1.29 -13.38
N ILE A 24 -7.83 -0.25 -13.79
CA ILE A 24 -6.62 0.22 -13.07
C ILE A 24 -6.98 0.72 -11.67
N VAL A 25 -8.04 1.53 -11.55
CA VAL A 25 -8.50 2.03 -10.25
C VAL A 25 -8.97 0.89 -9.36
N SER A 26 -9.64 -0.13 -9.91
CA SER A 26 -10.05 -1.31 -9.14
C SER A 26 -8.84 -2.09 -8.59
N CYS A 27 -7.78 -2.28 -9.38
CA CYS A 27 -6.56 -2.94 -8.90
C CYS A 27 -5.77 -2.09 -7.90
N ALA A 28 -5.75 -0.76 -8.06
CA ALA A 28 -5.05 0.13 -7.13
C ALA A 28 -5.83 0.38 -5.83
N SER A 29 -7.16 0.30 -5.88
CA SER A 29 -8.04 0.42 -4.72
C SER A 29 -8.16 -0.89 -3.93
N ASP A 30 -7.53 -1.96 -4.39
CA ASP A 30 -7.45 -3.18 -3.62
C ASP A 30 -6.58 -2.93 -2.37
N LYS A 31 -7.26 -2.76 -1.24
CA LYS A 31 -6.65 -2.57 0.08
C LYS A 31 -6.18 -3.89 0.68
N GLN A 32 -6.33 -5.02 -0.03
CA GLN A 32 -5.57 -6.21 0.34
C GLN A 32 -4.09 -5.84 0.22
N GLN A 33 -3.45 -5.60 1.36
CA GLN A 33 -2.00 -5.73 1.47
C GLN A 33 -1.66 -7.07 0.83
N ALA A 34 -1.10 -7.05 -0.38
CA ALA A 34 -0.65 -8.23 -1.09
C ALA A 34 0.50 -8.81 -0.27
N ARG A 35 0.15 -9.56 0.77
CA ARG A 35 1.07 -10.19 1.70
C ARG A 35 1.61 -11.40 0.94
N LEU A 36 2.79 -11.23 0.33
CA LEU A 36 3.44 -12.31 -0.42
C LEU A 36 3.84 -13.49 0.47
N VAL A 37 3.92 -13.25 1.78
CA VAL A 37 4.20 -14.26 2.80
C VAL A 37 3.30 -13.93 4.00
N ASP A 38 2.56 -14.92 4.48
CA ASP A 38 1.91 -14.80 5.79
C ASP A 38 3.00 -14.75 6.85
N ASP A 39 3.29 -13.56 7.37
CA ASP A 39 4.15 -13.41 8.53
C ASP A 39 3.37 -13.90 9.78
N PRO A 40 3.76 -15.03 10.38
CA PRO A 40 3.09 -15.55 11.58
C PRO A 40 3.28 -14.63 12.81
N GLU A 41 4.18 -13.63 12.74
CA GLU A 41 4.53 -12.73 13.84
C GLU A 41 3.81 -11.37 13.81
N ASP A 42 3.00 -11.08 12.78
CA ASP A 42 2.26 -9.81 12.63
C ASP A 42 1.06 -9.68 13.59
N ARG A 43 0.98 -10.57 14.58
CA ARG A 43 0.00 -10.53 15.66
C ARG A 43 0.31 -9.44 16.67
N SER A 44 0.62 -8.21 16.28
CA SER A 44 0.66 -6.99 17.13
C SER A 44 1.42 -7.04 18.48
N ALA A 45 2.09 -8.15 18.77
CA ALA A 45 2.80 -8.44 19.99
C ALA A 45 3.95 -9.31 19.51
N SER A 46 5.03 -8.64 19.12
CA SER A 46 6.32 -9.28 18.95
C SER A 46 6.55 -10.16 20.19
N THR A 47 6.39 -11.47 20.02
CA THR A 47 6.58 -12.46 21.09
C THR A 47 8.06 -12.61 21.42
N ILE A 48 8.89 -11.91 20.64
CA ILE A 48 10.30 -11.74 20.85
C ILE A 48 10.55 -11.02 22.18
N PRO A 49 11.05 -11.73 23.21
CA PRO A 49 11.15 -11.20 24.55
C PRO A 49 12.18 -10.07 24.68
N TRP A 50 13.08 -9.91 23.71
CA TRP A 50 14.09 -8.83 23.66
C TRP A 50 13.65 -7.59 22.86
N ASN A 51 12.43 -7.57 22.29
CA ASN A 51 11.90 -6.39 21.59
C ASN A 51 11.11 -5.45 22.52
N LYS A 52 11.00 -5.80 23.81
CA LYS A 52 10.47 -4.91 24.82
C LYS A 52 11.65 -4.17 25.43
N GLN A 53 11.69 -2.86 25.22
CA GLN A 53 12.66 -2.00 25.88
C GLN A 53 12.50 -2.16 27.39
N GLU A 54 13.52 -2.69 28.05
CA GLU A 54 13.44 -3.03 29.47
C GLU A 54 13.31 -1.75 30.31
N LYS A 55 12.75 -1.85 31.52
CA LYS A 55 12.49 -0.65 32.35
C LYS A 55 13.77 0.13 32.68
N TRP A 56 14.92 -0.53 32.70
CA TRP A 56 16.23 0.10 32.90
C TRP A 56 16.77 0.82 31.65
N GLU A 57 16.22 0.55 30.47
CA GLU A 57 16.57 1.18 29.19
C GLU A 57 15.73 2.43 28.89
N VAL A 58 14.55 2.56 29.49
CA VAL A 58 13.63 3.72 29.30
C VAL A 58 13.91 4.85 30.29
N GLY A 59 14.55 4.57 31.43
CA GLY A 59 14.62 5.47 32.58
C GLY A 59 16.02 5.78 33.11
N GLY A 60 17.07 5.64 32.29
CA GLY A 60 18.46 5.84 32.70
C GLY A 60 19.10 7.13 32.16
N GLN A 61 20.27 7.49 32.71
CA GLN A 61 21.13 8.64 32.36
C GLN A 61 21.52 8.72 30.85
N PHE A 62 21.11 7.74 30.05
CA PHE A 62 21.37 7.61 28.62
C PHE A 62 20.13 7.90 27.74
N ALA A 63 18.98 8.27 28.31
CA ALA A 63 17.70 8.50 27.61
C ALA A 63 17.70 9.63 26.56
N GLY A 64 18.83 10.33 26.36
CA GLY A 64 19.03 11.31 25.30
C GLY A 64 20.35 11.15 24.53
N MET A 65 21.10 10.07 24.74
CA MET A 65 22.35 9.82 24.01
C MET A 65 22.16 9.10 22.67
N THR A 66 21.00 8.47 22.47
CA THR A 66 20.69 7.69 21.25
C THR A 66 19.86 8.45 20.22
N ASP A 67 19.43 9.68 20.51
CA ASP A 67 18.77 10.52 19.51
C ASP A 67 19.81 11.32 18.72
N ARG A 68 20.26 10.72 17.61
CA ARG A 68 20.99 11.41 16.53
C ARG A 68 20.13 11.40 15.28
N ARG A 69 18.97 12.05 15.32
CA ARG A 69 18.23 12.42 14.12
C ARG A 69 18.31 13.91 13.86
#